data_AF-A0A8S3G4S9-F1
#
_entry.id   AF-A0A8S3G4S9-F1
#
_cell.length_a   1.000
_cell.length_b   1.000
_cell.length_c   1.000
_cell.angle_alpha   90.00
_cell.angle_beta   90.00
_cell.angle_gamma   90.00
#
_symmetry.space_group_name_H-M   'P 1'
#
loop_
_entity.id
_entity.type
_entity.pdbx_description
1 polymer ?
#
loop_
_entity_poly.entity_id
_entity_poly.type
_entity_poly.pdbx_seq_one_letter_code
_entity_poly.pdbx_strand_id
1 'polypeptide(L)'
;TDKGNNFYIGSANEFEKKAQKLFFDTNAFVELSSNPFNEIFDKVVQLLGALRQKDLIRKWQYEEMMPDRTKCELAHLYFNPETHKDGIPV
;
A
#
# COMPACT_ATOMS: atom_id res chain seq x y z
N THR A 1 35.51 -1.03 14.21
CA THR A 1 35.25 -1.39 12.80
C THR A 1 34.22 -0.42 12.27
N ASP A 2 34.65 0.37 11.30
CA ASP A 2 33.91 1.44 10.67
C ASP A 2 32.56 0.93 10.13
N LYS A 3 31.44 1.54 10.53
CA LYS A 3 30.14 1.27 9.91
C LYS A 3 30.15 2.00 8.58
N GLY A 4 30.85 1.43 7.60
CA GLY A 4 30.88 1.93 6.25
C GLY A 4 29.45 2.17 5.77
N ASN A 5 29.13 3.43 5.48
CA ASN A 5 27.91 3.82 4.82
C ASN A 5 27.94 3.25 3.38
N ASN A 6 27.63 1.96 3.25
CA ASN A 6 27.46 1.30 1.97
C ASN A 6 26.16 1.80 1.34
N PHE A 7 26.22 2.97 0.71
CA PHE A 7 25.19 3.38 -0.23
C PHE A 7 25.31 2.49 -1.46
N TYR A 8 24.41 1.52 -1.59
CA TYR A 8 24.26 0.76 -2.82
C TYR A 8 23.64 1.68 -3.88
N ILE A 9 24.49 2.27 -4.73
CA ILE A 9 24.06 2.97 -5.94
C ILE A 9 23.81 1.90 -7.01
N GLY A 10 22.70 1.18 -6.88
CA GLY A 10 22.22 0.27 -7.91
C GLY A 10 21.59 1.06 -9.05
N SER A 11 21.81 0.62 -10.30
CA SER A 11 21.04 1.17 -11.42
C SER A 11 19.56 0.79 -11.29
N ALA A 12 18.64 1.59 -11.84
CA ALA A 12 17.21 1.28 -11.84
C ALA A 12 16.92 -0.15 -12.36
N ASN A 13 17.66 -0.58 -13.38
CA ASN A 13 17.59 -1.94 -13.94
C ASN A 13 17.94 -3.05 -12.93
N GLU A 14 18.85 -2.80 -11.99
CA GLU A 14 19.19 -3.79 -10.96
C GLU A 14 18.09 -3.93 -9.91
N PHE A 15 17.40 -2.83 -9.59
CA PHE A 15 16.24 -2.87 -8.71
C PHE A 15 15.07 -3.59 -9.36
N GLU A 16 14.77 -3.33 -10.64
CA GLU A 16 13.73 -4.04 -11.38
C GLU A 16 14.00 -5.55 -11.43
N LYS A 17 15.24 -5.96 -11.72
CA LYS A 17 15.63 -7.38 -11.72
C LYS A 17 15.46 -8.04 -10.35
N LYS A 18 15.80 -7.35 -9.27
CA LYS A 18 15.62 -7.84 -7.90
C LYS A 18 14.14 -7.96 -7.54
N ALA A 19 13.33 -6.97 -7.91
CA ALA A 19 11.89 -7.00 -7.69
C ALA A 19 11.24 -8.16 -8.45
N GLN A 20 11.56 -8.32 -9.75
CA GLN A 20 11.09 -9.46 -10.56
C GLN A 20 11.48 -10.79 -9.94
N LYS A 21 12.75 -10.94 -9.53
CA LYS A 21 13.21 -12.16 -8.85
C LYS A 21 12.40 -12.44 -7.57
N LEU A 22 12.18 -11.43 -6.74
CA LEU A 22 11.37 -11.55 -5.53
C LEU A 22 9.92 -11.96 -5.83
N PHE A 23 9.31 -11.38 -6.88
CA PHE A 23 7.96 -11.74 -7.32
C PHE A 23 7.89 -13.21 -7.76
N PHE A 24 8.85 -13.66 -8.56
CA PHE A 24 8.94 -15.07 -9.01
C PHE A 24 9.17 -16.04 -7.85
N ASP A 25 10.08 -15.71 -6.93
CA ASP A 25 10.48 -16.61 -5.85
C ASP A 25 9.37 -16.77 -4.79
N THR A 26 8.54 -15.75 -4.56
CA THR A 26 7.59 -15.74 -3.44
C THR A 26 6.15 -16.08 -3.82
N ASN A 27 5.74 -15.91 -5.08
CA ASN A 27 4.34 -16.00 -5.52
C ASN A 27 3.36 -15.20 -4.63
N ALA A 28 3.87 -14.23 -3.87
CA ALA A 28 3.13 -13.52 -2.83
C ALA A 28 2.33 -12.33 -3.38
N PHE A 29 2.51 -12.03 -4.66
CA PHE A 29 1.94 -10.86 -5.31
C PHE A 29 1.23 -11.28 -6.59
N VAL A 30 0.09 -10.65 -6.84
CA VAL A 30 -0.69 -10.81 -8.07
C VAL A 30 -0.70 -9.47 -8.77
N GLU A 31 -0.22 -9.46 -10.01
CA GLU A 31 -0.36 -8.30 -10.88
C GLU A 31 -1.83 -8.12 -11.25
N LEU A 32 -2.37 -6.93 -11.03
CA LEU A 32 -3.73 -6.60 -11.41
C LEU A 32 -3.75 -6.19 -12.88
N SER A 33 -4.75 -6.68 -13.62
CA SER A 33 -4.95 -6.34 -15.05
C SER A 33 -5.31 -4.87 -15.29
N SER A 34 -5.78 -4.17 -14.26
CA SER A 34 -6.21 -2.78 -14.34
C SER A 34 -6.13 -2.10 -12.97
N ASN A 35 -5.98 -0.78 -12.97
CA ASN A 35 -6.00 0.02 -11.73
C ASN A 35 -7.42 0.07 -11.11
N PRO A 36 -7.65 -0.50 -9.91
CA PRO A 36 -8.98 -0.55 -9.28
C PRO A 36 -9.34 0.73 -8.52
N PHE A 37 -8.53 1.80 -8.59
CA PHE A 37 -8.68 3.00 -7.76
C PHE A 37 -10.10 3.58 -7.81
N ASN A 38 -10.65 3.81 -9.00
CA ASN A 38 -11.96 4.43 -9.16
C ASN A 38 -13.08 3.58 -8.54
N GLU A 39 -13.01 2.26 -8.72
CA GLU A 39 -14.00 1.33 -8.17
C GLU A 39 -13.97 1.35 -6.63
N ILE A 40 -12.77 1.33 -6.05
CA ILE A 40 -12.59 1.37 -4.60
C ILE A 40 -13.04 2.71 -4.04
N PHE A 41 -12.66 3.81 -4.70
CA PHE A 41 -13.09 5.16 -4.33
C PHE A 41 -14.61 5.27 -4.27
N ASP A 42 -15.30 4.83 -5.32
CA ASP A 42 -16.75 4.92 -5.40
C ASP A 42 -17.43 4.08 -4.30
N LYS A 43 -16.89 2.88 -4.00
CA LYS A 43 -17.37 2.05 -2.87
C LYS A 43 -17.20 2.74 -1.52
N VAL A 44 -16.07 3.43 -1.28
CA VAL A 44 -15.84 4.18 -0.04
C VAL A 44 -16.84 5.33 0.09
N VAL A 45 -17.03 6.11 -0.98
CA VAL A 45 -18.01 7.21 -0.99
C VAL A 45 -19.42 6.71 -0.71
N GLN A 46 -19.83 5.60 -1.35
CA GLN A 46 -21.12 4.96 -1.11
C GLN A 46 -21.29 4.50 0.34
N LEU A 47 -20.26 3.87 0.92
CA LEU A 47 -20.27 3.43 2.31
C LEU A 47 -20.45 4.61 3.27
N LEU A 48 -19.66 5.66 3.12
CA LEU A 48 -19.75 6.87 3.94
C LEU A 48 -21.14 7.51 3.84
N GLY A 49 -21.69 7.58 2.62
CA GLY A 49 -23.05 8.06 2.38
C GLY A 49 -24.11 7.24 3.12
N ALA A 50 -24.02 5.91 3.03
CA ALA A 50 -24.94 5.00 3.72
C ALA A 50 -24.83 5.11 5.25
N LEU A 51 -23.62 5.25 5.79
CA LEU A 51 -23.40 5.44 7.22
C LEU A 51 -24.00 6.77 7.70
N ARG A 52 -23.85 7.85 6.93
CA ARG A 52 -24.43 9.15 7.26
C ARG A 52 -25.96 9.12 7.20
N GLN A 53 -26.54 8.48 6.19
CA GLN A 53 -28.00 8.33 6.05
C GLN A 53 -28.63 7.54 7.20
N LYS A 54 -27.90 6.59 7.78
CA LYS A 54 -28.32 5.81 8.95
C LYS A 54 -28.00 6.47 10.29
N ASP A 55 -27.49 7.71 10.28
CA ASP A 55 -27.01 8.44 11.46
C ASP A 55 -26.00 7.67 12.33
N LEU A 56 -25.22 6.76 11.70
CA LEU A 56 -24.15 6.01 12.37
C LEU A 56 -22.87 6.84 12.52
N ILE A 57 -22.73 7.91 11.74
CA ILE A 57 -21.66 8.89 11.83
C ILE A 57 -22.22 10.32 11.85
N ARG A 58 -21.54 11.19 12.57
CA ARG A 58 -21.85 12.63 12.62
C ARG A 58 -21.39 13.32 11.34
N LYS A 59 -22.00 14.47 11.04
CA LYS A 59 -21.67 15.27 9.85
C LYS A 59 -20.17 15.59 9.74
N TRP A 60 -19.55 16.03 10.83
CA TRP A 60 -18.11 16.36 10.81
C TRP A 60 -17.23 15.14 10.53
N GLN A 61 -17.62 13.94 10.99
CA GLN A 61 -16.88 12.70 10.70
C GLN A 61 -16.99 12.35 9.23
N TYR A 62 -18.18 12.48 8.66
CA TYR A 62 -18.40 12.26 7.23
C TYR A 62 -17.56 13.22 6.37
N GLU A 63 -17.51 14.51 6.73
CA GLU A 63 -16.73 15.52 6.01
C GLU A 63 -15.22 15.26 6.11
N GLU A 64 -14.72 14.90 7.29
CA GLU A 64 -13.30 14.57 7.52
C GLU A 64 -12.87 13.28 6.80
N MET A 65 -13.75 12.28 6.75
CA MET A 65 -13.45 10.97 6.15
C MET A 65 -13.67 10.93 4.63
N MET A 66 -14.31 11.94 4.04
CA MET A 66 -14.60 11.97 2.61
C MET A 66 -13.30 12.13 1.81
N PRO A 67 -12.90 11.16 0.97
CA PRO A 67 -11.65 11.24 0.23
C PRO A 67 -11.69 12.33 -0.85
N ASP A 68 -10.63 13.14 -0.93
CA ASP A 68 -10.41 14.09 -2.03
C ASP A 68 -9.81 13.35 -3.23
N ARG A 69 -10.60 13.16 -4.29
CA ARG A 69 -10.17 12.44 -5.50
C ARG A 69 -8.86 12.95 -6.11
N THR A 70 -8.54 14.24 -5.94
CA THR A 70 -7.32 14.84 -6.50
C THR A 70 -6.06 14.60 -5.66
N LYS A 71 -6.24 14.19 -4.41
CA LYS A 71 -5.16 13.99 -3.42
C LYS A 71 -5.04 12.56 -2.91
N CYS A 72 -5.88 11.66 -3.39
CA CYS A 72 -5.90 10.25 -2.99
C CYS A 72 -5.28 9.38 -4.08
N GLU A 73 -4.55 8.35 -3.65
CA GLU A 73 -4.04 7.28 -4.48
C GLU A 73 -4.32 5.92 -3.82
N LEU A 74 -4.13 4.82 -4.55
CA LEU A 74 -4.17 3.50 -3.93
C LEU A 74 -3.06 3.36 -2.90
N ALA A 75 -3.40 2.78 -1.76
CA ALA A 75 -2.41 2.50 -0.73
C ALA A 75 -1.34 1.55 -1.30
N HIS A 76 -0.10 2.04 -1.38
CA HIS A 76 1.06 1.23 -1.70
C HIS A 76 1.54 0.55 -0.42
N LEU A 77 1.09 -0.69 -0.19
CA LEU A 77 1.59 -1.46 0.93
C LEU A 77 2.96 -2.07 0.56
N TYR A 78 4.03 -1.36 0.92
CA TYR A 78 5.35 -1.95 0.95
C TYR A 78 5.40 -2.86 2.17
N PHE A 79 5.01 -4.13 2.03
CA PHE A 79 5.48 -5.13 2.97
C PHE A 79 7.01 -5.05 2.91
N ASN A 80 7.64 -4.43 3.89
CA ASN A 80 9.07 -4.60 4.06
C ASN A 80 9.21 -6.07 4.43
N PRO A 81 9.75 -6.94 3.58
CA PRO A 81 9.97 -8.31 3.97
C PRO A 81 11.18 -8.27 4.89
N GLU A 82 11.01 -7.79 6.12
CA GLU A 82 11.88 -8.22 7.18
C GLU A 82 11.53 -9.68 7.39
N THR A 83 12.18 -10.54 6.58
CA THR A 83 12.43 -11.92 6.98
C THR A 83 13.10 -11.82 8.35
N HIS A 84 12.33 -12.03 9.40
CA HIS A 84 12.88 -12.27 10.73
C HIS A 84 13.93 -13.37 10.56
N LYS A 85 15.16 -13.11 11.01
CA LYS A 85 16.16 -14.17 11.11
C LYS A 85 15.60 -15.20 12.07
N ASP A 86 15.55 -16.46 11.64
CA ASP A 86 15.09 -17.57 12.48
C ASP A 86 15.81 -17.53 13.85
N GLY A 87 15.03 -17.57 14.94
CA GLY A 87 15.54 -17.76 16.31
C GLY A 87 15.55 -16.55 17.25
N ILE A 88 14.96 -15.41 16.91
CA ILE A 88 14.79 -14.28 17.85
C ILE A 88 13.30 -14.12 18.19
N PRO A 89 12.85 -14.43 19.43
CA PRO A 89 11.47 -14.26 19.84
C PRO A 89 11.13 -12.79 20.16
N VAL A 90 9.86 -12.43 19.98
CA VAL A 90 9.27 -11.10 20.20
C VAL A 90 9.03 -10.84 21.68
#